data_AF-A0A7V0W0D2-F1
#
_entry.id   AF-A0A7V0W0D2-F1
#
_cell.length_a   1.000
_cell.length_b   1.000
_cell.length_c   1.000
_cell.angle_alpha   90.00
_cell.angle_beta   90.00
_cell.angle_gamma   90.00
#
_symmetry.space_group_name_H-M   'P 1'
#
loop_
_entity.id
_entity.type
_entity.pdbx_description
1 polymer ?
#
loop_
_entity_poly.entity_id
_entity_poly.type
_entity_poly.pdbx_seq_one_letter_code
_entity_poly.pdbx_strand_id
1 'polypeptide(L)'
;MRCVRVCKMTISALEATLRMYIDCKEEQIPSIAMIIRPVDEIQKVAKEIATKLRLIFDGIAEVWDQEGTSQVGSGALPVESIKSWHVVIKPINMSVEKLADLYRNAEVPVIGRINEGCLLMDMRTVYDDEMKDLLEISKEVKDKICCQM
;
A
#
# COMPACT_ATOMS: atom_id res chain seq x y z
N MET A 1 37.11 5.74 17.76
CA MET A 1 35.70 5.83 17.31
C MET A 1 35.45 4.97 16.07
N ARG A 2 35.25 3.65 16.23
CA ARG A 2 34.72 2.77 15.16
C ARG A 2 33.23 2.46 15.31
N CYS A 3 32.62 2.84 16.44
CA CYS A 3 31.23 2.50 16.77
C CYS A 3 30.19 3.17 15.84
N VAL A 4 30.51 4.34 15.29
CA VAL A 4 29.63 5.11 14.39
C VAL A 4 30.05 5.04 12.92
N ARG A 5 31.01 4.17 12.56
CA ARG A 5 31.47 4.05 11.18
C ARG A 5 30.45 3.25 10.37
N VAL A 6 29.87 3.89 9.37
CA VAL A 6 28.92 3.31 8.43
C VAL A 6 29.56 2.14 7.66
N CYS A 7 28.78 1.10 7.34
CA CYS A 7 29.28 -0.05 6.60
C CYS A 7 29.48 0.28 5.11
N LYS A 8 30.27 -0.55 4.42
CA LYS A 8 30.58 -0.34 2.99
C LYS A 8 29.32 -0.33 2.11
N MET A 9 28.35 -1.20 2.39
CA MET A 9 27.10 -1.27 1.62
C MET A 9 26.29 0.03 1.71
N THR A 10 26.13 0.58 2.92
CA THR A 10 25.40 1.84 3.09
C THR A 10 26.10 3.02 2.42
N ILE A 11 27.44 3.08 2.48
CA ILE A 11 28.20 4.13 1.76
C ILE A 11 28.00 3.99 0.25
N SER A 12 28.10 2.77 -0.29
CA SER A 12 27.91 2.54 -1.72
C SER A 12 26.47 2.84 -2.19
N ALA A 13 25.46 2.44 -1.41
CA ALA A 13 24.07 2.77 -1.71
C ALA A 13 23.82 4.28 -1.66
N LEU A 14 24.35 4.95 -0.62
CA LEU A 14 24.23 6.41 -0.47
C LEU A 14 24.92 7.15 -1.62
N GLU A 15 26.10 6.71 -2.06
CA GLU A 15 26.78 7.29 -3.22
C GLU A 15 25.91 7.18 -4.47
N ALA A 16 25.32 6.01 -4.74
CA ALA A 16 24.43 5.81 -5.89
C ALA A 16 23.19 6.69 -5.82
N THR A 17 22.55 6.79 -4.64
CA THR A 17 21.40 7.68 -4.42
C THR A 17 21.78 9.16 -4.62
N LEU A 18 22.93 9.61 -4.10
CA LEU A 18 23.40 10.99 -4.28
C LEU A 18 23.73 11.30 -5.75
N ARG A 19 24.24 10.34 -6.50
CA ARG A 19 24.45 10.49 -7.96
C ARG A 19 23.12 10.69 -8.69
N MET A 20 22.05 9.97 -8.31
CA MET A 20 20.72 10.19 -8.89
C MET A 20 20.25 11.64 -8.69
N TYR A 21 20.48 12.23 -7.50
CA TYR A 21 20.17 13.64 -7.28
C TYR A 21 21.00 14.59 -8.15
N ILE A 22 22.30 14.33 -8.30
CA ILE A 22 23.19 15.17 -9.13
C ILE A 22 22.77 15.11 -10.61
N ASP A 23 22.34 13.93 -11.06
CA ASP A 23 21.90 13.70 -12.43
C ASP A 23 20.44 14.12 -12.69
N CYS A 24 19.75 14.71 -11.70
CA CYS A 24 18.32 15.06 -11.74
C CYS A 24 17.42 13.87 -12.10
N LYS A 25 17.68 12.71 -11.47
CA LYS A 25 16.96 11.45 -11.63
C LYS A 25 16.33 11.00 -10.31
N GLU A 26 15.99 11.94 -9.43
CA GLU A 26 15.41 11.67 -8.13
C GLU A 26 14.06 10.92 -8.23
N GLU A 27 13.35 11.02 -9.35
CA GLU A 27 12.15 10.24 -9.64
C GLU A 27 12.39 8.73 -9.71
N GLN A 28 13.65 8.29 -9.85
CA GLN A 28 14.02 6.87 -9.78
C GLN A 28 14.19 6.38 -8.34
N ILE A 29 14.27 7.30 -7.37
CA ILE A 29 14.35 6.94 -5.95
C ILE A 29 12.93 6.53 -5.51
N PRO A 30 12.73 5.29 -5.01
CA PRO A 30 11.41 4.73 -4.74
C PRO A 30 10.49 5.63 -3.90
N SER A 31 11.02 6.21 -2.82
CA SER A 31 10.25 7.09 -1.93
C SER A 31 9.84 8.38 -2.61
N ILE A 32 10.70 8.97 -3.46
CA ILE A 32 10.39 10.19 -4.19
C ILE A 32 9.37 9.90 -5.27
N ALA A 33 9.56 8.83 -6.04
CA ALA A 33 8.60 8.35 -7.04
C ALA A 33 7.19 8.23 -6.45
N MET A 34 7.07 7.59 -5.27
CA MET A 34 5.81 7.46 -4.55
C MET A 34 5.23 8.81 -4.11
N ILE A 35 6.04 9.74 -3.63
CA ILE A 35 5.57 11.07 -3.15
C ILE A 35 5.10 11.94 -4.32
N ILE A 36 5.86 11.98 -5.42
CA ILE A 36 5.57 12.85 -6.57
C ILE A 36 4.51 12.24 -7.52
N ARG A 37 4.14 10.97 -7.33
CA ARG A 37 3.12 10.30 -8.15
C ARG A 37 1.83 11.13 -8.22
N PRO A 38 1.34 11.49 -9.41
CA PRO A 38 0.13 12.28 -9.59
C PRO A 38 -1.09 11.61 -8.97
N VAL A 39 -1.93 12.39 -8.28
CA VAL A 39 -3.14 11.88 -7.62
C VAL A 39 -4.12 11.26 -8.62
N ASP A 40 -4.22 11.80 -9.83
CA ASP A 40 -5.11 11.28 -10.87
C ASP A 40 -4.70 9.87 -11.34
N GLU A 41 -3.41 9.56 -11.34
CA GLU A 41 -2.92 8.21 -11.66
C GLU A 41 -3.27 7.24 -10.53
N ILE A 42 -3.08 7.65 -9.28
CA ILE A 42 -3.43 6.85 -8.09
C ILE A 42 -4.93 6.58 -8.08
N GLN A 43 -5.76 7.58 -8.41
CA GLN A 43 -7.20 7.43 -8.51
C GLN A 43 -7.61 6.40 -9.57
N LYS A 44 -6.99 6.44 -10.77
CA LYS A 44 -7.28 5.47 -11.83
C LYS A 44 -7.01 4.04 -11.37
N VAL A 45 -5.84 3.83 -10.76
CA VAL A 45 -5.45 2.53 -10.20
C VAL A 45 -6.43 2.09 -9.12
N ALA A 46 -6.76 2.96 -8.17
CA ALA A 46 -7.69 2.64 -7.10
C ALA A 46 -9.07 2.25 -7.61
N LYS A 47 -9.60 2.94 -8.62
CA LYS A 47 -10.88 2.61 -9.27
C LYS A 47 -10.84 1.24 -9.95
N GLU A 48 -9.76 0.95 -10.68
CA GLU A 48 -9.59 -0.34 -11.34
C GLU A 48 -9.54 -1.49 -10.32
N ILE A 49 -8.72 -1.35 -9.29
CA ILE A 49 -8.58 -2.34 -8.22
C ILE A 49 -9.89 -2.50 -7.44
N ALA A 50 -10.53 -1.40 -7.03
CA ALA A 50 -11.81 -1.46 -6.33
C ALA A 50 -12.88 -2.19 -7.16
N THR A 51 -12.94 -1.96 -8.48
CA THR A 51 -13.88 -2.66 -9.36
C THR A 51 -13.65 -4.16 -9.39
N LYS A 52 -12.39 -4.60 -9.49
CA LYS A 52 -12.05 -6.03 -9.48
C LYS A 52 -12.28 -6.67 -8.11
N LEU A 53 -11.95 -5.96 -7.03
CA LEU A 53 -12.16 -6.44 -5.66
C LEU A 53 -13.64 -6.52 -5.29
N ARG A 54 -14.49 -5.62 -5.79
CA ARG A 54 -15.96 -5.73 -5.66
C ARG A 54 -16.47 -7.06 -6.19
N LEU A 55 -15.96 -7.52 -7.34
CA LEU A 55 -16.35 -8.81 -7.92
C LEU A 55 -15.82 -9.99 -7.10
N ILE A 56 -14.61 -9.87 -6.54
CA ILE A 56 -14.00 -10.92 -5.72
C ILE A 56 -14.78 -11.08 -4.41
N PHE A 57 -15.09 -9.98 -3.72
CA PHE A 57 -15.75 -9.99 -2.41
C PHE A 57 -17.26 -9.81 -2.47
N ASP A 58 -17.89 -10.03 -3.63
CA ASP A 58 -19.35 -9.95 -3.75
C ASP A 58 -20.05 -10.86 -2.72
N GLY A 59 -20.98 -10.27 -1.96
CA GLY A 59 -21.67 -10.92 -0.83
C GLY A 59 -20.85 -11.13 0.45
N ILE A 60 -19.55 -10.78 0.47
CA ILE A 60 -18.65 -10.97 1.61
C ILE A 60 -18.24 -9.63 2.24
N ALA A 61 -17.93 -8.63 1.41
CA ALA A 61 -17.54 -7.29 1.83
C ALA A 61 -18.03 -6.22 0.85
N GLU A 62 -18.34 -5.04 1.36
CA GLU A 62 -18.53 -3.83 0.56
C GLU A 62 -17.16 -3.26 0.19
N VAL A 63 -16.94 -2.95 -1.09
CA VAL A 63 -15.66 -2.39 -1.56
C VAL A 63 -15.91 -1.11 -2.33
N TRP A 64 -15.12 -0.07 -2.08
CA TRP A 64 -15.16 1.19 -2.85
C TRP A 64 -13.81 1.88 -2.87
N ASP A 65 -13.64 2.79 -3.82
CA ASP A 65 -12.53 3.73 -3.86
C ASP A 65 -12.94 5.06 -3.23
N GLN A 66 -12.02 5.74 -2.54
CA GLN A 66 -12.29 7.08 -1.98
C GLN A 66 -11.04 7.97 -1.95
N GLU A 67 -11.25 9.28 -2.03
CA GLU A 67 -10.19 10.26 -1.75
C GLU A 67 -9.74 10.13 -0.29
N GLY A 68 -8.45 10.32 -0.06
CA GLY A 68 -7.92 10.42 1.29
C GLY A 68 -6.56 11.08 1.31
N THR A 69 -5.85 10.90 2.42
CA THR A 69 -4.51 11.43 2.59
C THR A 69 -3.55 10.34 3.01
N SER A 70 -2.33 10.42 2.47
CA SER A 70 -1.18 9.63 2.88
C SER A 70 -0.32 10.48 3.81
N GLN A 71 0.23 9.88 4.86
CA GLN A 71 1.16 10.54 5.75
C GLN A 71 2.59 10.20 5.34
N VAL A 72 3.37 11.24 5.05
CA VAL A 72 4.79 11.07 4.72
C VAL A 72 5.60 11.07 6.03
N GLY A 73 6.33 9.98 6.27
CA GLY A 73 7.19 9.80 7.44
C GLY A 73 6.65 8.80 8.47
N SER A 74 7.55 8.02 9.08
CA SER A 74 7.20 6.86 9.91
C SER A 74 7.31 7.08 11.43
N GLY A 75 7.35 8.33 11.91
CA GLY A 75 7.37 8.60 13.37
C GLY A 75 8.20 9.78 13.88
N ALA A 76 8.88 10.54 13.01
CA ALA A 76 9.43 11.85 13.35
C ALA A 76 8.53 12.90 12.72
N LEU A 77 7.84 13.68 13.57
CA LEU A 77 6.91 14.79 13.27
C LEU A 77 6.25 14.68 11.88
N PRO A 78 5.00 14.19 11.74
CA PRO A 78 4.33 14.13 10.44
C PRO A 78 4.23 15.55 9.87
N VAL A 79 5.12 15.86 8.92
CA VAL A 79 5.32 17.24 8.47
C VAL A 79 4.20 17.65 7.52
N GLU A 80 3.72 16.72 6.69
CA GLU A 80 2.64 16.99 5.71
C GLU A 80 1.83 15.73 5.37
N SER A 81 0.52 15.92 5.22
CA SER A 81 -0.38 14.95 4.62
C SER A 81 -0.53 15.27 3.13
N ILE A 82 -0.23 14.31 2.26
CA ILE A 82 -0.40 14.45 0.80
C ILE A 82 -1.69 13.79 0.35
N LYS A 83 -2.35 14.35 -0.67
CA LYS A 83 -3.56 13.75 -1.25
C LYS A 83 -3.25 12.37 -1.82
N SER A 84 -4.15 11.43 -1.61
CA SER A 84 -4.06 10.06 -2.16
C SER A 84 -5.44 9.50 -2.48
N TRP A 85 -5.47 8.27 -2.98
CA TRP A 85 -6.69 7.51 -3.18
C TRP A 85 -6.56 6.15 -2.52
N HIS A 86 -7.62 5.75 -1.83
CA HIS A 86 -7.65 4.50 -1.09
C HIS A 86 -8.64 3.54 -1.72
N VAL A 87 -8.33 2.25 -1.61
CA VAL A 87 -9.30 1.18 -1.76
C VAL A 87 -9.77 0.78 -0.37
N VAL A 88 -11.08 0.76 -0.17
CA VAL A 88 -11.71 0.49 1.13
C VAL A 88 -12.48 -0.81 1.04
N ILE A 89 -12.27 -1.68 2.02
CA ILE A 89 -12.96 -2.96 2.15
C ILE A 89 -13.63 -2.99 3.52
N LYS A 90 -14.96 -3.12 3.53
CA LYS A 90 -15.78 -3.24 4.73
C LYS A 90 -16.42 -4.63 4.78
N PRO A 91 -15.95 -5.52 5.67
CA PRO A 91 -16.55 -6.85 5.79
C PRO A 91 -17.99 -6.78 6.31
N ILE A 92 -18.85 -7.69 5.83
CA ILE A 92 -20.27 -7.76 6.23
C ILE A 92 -20.44 -8.67 7.46
N ASN A 93 -19.95 -9.91 7.37
CA ASN A 93 -20.16 -10.97 8.37
C ASN A 93 -18.92 -11.30 9.20
N MET A 94 -17.91 -10.42 9.22
CA MET A 94 -16.70 -10.61 10.01
C MET A 94 -16.13 -9.28 10.48
N SER A 95 -15.25 -9.33 11.47
CA SER A 95 -14.55 -8.14 11.94
C SER A 95 -13.46 -7.71 10.95
N VAL A 96 -13.19 -6.40 10.90
CA VAL A 96 -12.14 -5.84 10.04
C VAL A 96 -10.75 -6.29 10.46
N GLU A 97 -10.54 -6.56 11.74
CA GLU A 97 -9.30 -7.10 12.29
C GLU A 97 -9.05 -8.51 11.73
N LYS A 98 -10.08 -9.36 11.69
CA LYS A 98 -9.97 -10.70 11.11
C LYS A 98 -9.64 -10.63 9.61
N LEU A 99 -10.26 -9.71 8.88
CA LEU A 99 -9.93 -9.48 7.47
C LEU A 99 -8.47 -9.02 7.30
N ALA A 100 -8.02 -8.05 8.11
CA ALA A 100 -6.65 -7.54 8.09
C ALA A 100 -5.63 -8.63 8.47
N ASP A 101 -5.97 -9.51 9.41
CA ASP A 101 -5.14 -10.65 9.80
C ASP A 101 -5.01 -11.67 8.67
N LEU A 102 -6.08 -11.92 7.90
CA LEU A 102 -6.02 -12.80 6.74
C LEU A 102 -5.08 -12.25 5.66
N TYR A 103 -5.16 -10.95 5.37
CA TYR A 103 -4.23 -10.29 4.45
C TYR A 103 -2.78 -10.29 4.95
N ARG A 104 -2.57 -10.12 6.26
CA ARG A 104 -1.23 -10.14 6.88
C ARG A 104 -0.58 -11.53 6.86
N ASN A 105 -1.39 -12.59 6.91
CA ASN A 105 -0.93 -14.00 6.92
C ASN A 105 -1.10 -14.71 5.57
N ALA A 106 -1.31 -13.97 4.49
CA ALA A 106 -1.23 -14.51 3.13
C ALA A 106 0.23 -14.84 2.76
N GLU A 107 0.43 -15.59 1.67
CA GLU A 107 1.79 -15.92 1.18
C GLU A 107 2.63 -14.67 0.94
N VAL A 108 2.01 -13.65 0.33
CA VAL A 108 2.54 -12.29 0.26
C VAL A 108 1.70 -11.41 1.19
N PRO A 109 2.26 -10.93 2.32
CA PRO A 109 1.51 -10.11 3.26
C PRO A 109 1.10 -8.76 2.68
N VAL A 110 -0.19 -8.44 2.75
CA VAL A 110 -0.71 -7.10 2.39
C VAL A 110 -1.07 -6.37 3.67
N ILE A 111 -0.51 -5.17 3.85
CA ILE A 111 -0.73 -4.35 5.03
C ILE A 111 -1.57 -3.13 4.65
N GLY A 112 -2.79 -3.08 5.17
CA GLY A 112 -3.65 -1.90 5.13
C GLY A 112 -3.79 -1.25 6.50
N ARG A 113 -4.43 -0.08 6.52
CA ARG A 113 -4.81 0.63 7.74
C ARG A 113 -6.27 0.34 8.08
N ILE A 114 -6.55 0.04 9.34
CA ILE A 114 -7.94 -0.04 9.82
C ILE A 114 -8.39 1.36 10.21
N ASN A 115 -9.53 1.80 9.69
CA ASN A 115 -10.17 3.05 10.10
C ASN A 115 -11.69 2.88 10.02
N GLU A 116 -12.41 3.30 11.08
CA GLU A 116 -13.88 3.26 11.15
C GLU A 116 -14.50 1.91 10.73
N GLY A 117 -13.92 0.79 11.18
CA GLY A 117 -14.41 -0.55 10.86
C GLY A 117 -14.14 -1.02 9.43
N CYS A 118 -13.30 -0.30 8.68
CA CYS A 118 -12.94 -0.61 7.30
C CYS A 118 -11.43 -0.82 7.16
N LEU A 119 -11.03 -1.69 6.23
CA LEU A 119 -9.63 -1.88 5.84
C LEU A 119 -9.33 -0.97 4.65
N LEU A 120 -8.44 -0.01 4.85
CA LEU A 120 -8.02 0.97 3.85
C LEU A 120 -6.64 0.57 3.32
N MET A 121 -6.53 0.45 2.00
CA MET A 121 -5.27 0.25 1.30
C MET A 121 -4.93 1.51 0.52
N ASP A 122 -3.76 2.10 0.78
CA ASP A 122 -3.31 3.31 0.10
C ASP A 122 -2.63 2.95 -1.22
N MET A 123 -3.26 3.34 -2.33
CA MET A 123 -2.75 2.98 -3.66
C MET A 123 -1.51 3.79 -4.05
N ARG A 124 -1.11 4.81 -3.27
CA ARG A 124 0.16 5.50 -3.48
C ARG A 124 1.36 4.58 -3.29
N THR A 125 1.28 3.64 -2.35
CA THR A 125 2.38 2.73 -1.98
C THR A 125 2.30 1.39 -2.68
N VAL A 126 1.42 1.22 -3.67
CA VAL A 126 1.28 -0.01 -4.46
C VAL A 126 1.85 0.23 -5.85
N TYR A 127 2.84 -0.56 -6.21
CA TYR A 127 3.45 -0.54 -7.55
C TYR A 127 2.59 -1.27 -8.59
N ASP A 128 2.88 -1.00 -9.86
CA ASP A 128 2.06 -1.51 -10.96
C ASP A 128 2.17 -3.04 -11.13
N ASP A 129 3.32 -3.62 -10.79
CA ASP A 129 3.55 -5.06 -10.76
C ASP A 129 2.86 -5.73 -9.54
N GLU A 130 2.85 -5.07 -8.39
CA GLU A 130 2.18 -5.54 -7.16
C GLU A 130 0.63 -5.55 -7.28
N MET A 131 0.06 -4.84 -8.25
CA MET A 131 -1.40 -4.84 -8.48
C MET A 131 -1.96 -6.23 -8.77
N LYS A 132 -1.18 -7.07 -9.48
CA LYS A 132 -1.60 -8.44 -9.79
C LYS A 132 -1.58 -9.30 -8.55
N ASP A 133 -0.51 -9.21 -7.78
CA ASP A 133 -0.34 -9.93 -6.53
C ASP A 133 -1.47 -9.58 -5.56
N LEU A 134 -1.83 -8.30 -5.43
CA LEU A 134 -2.94 -7.85 -4.59
C LEU A 134 -4.27 -8.53 -4.94
N LEU A 135 -4.56 -8.72 -6.23
CA LEU A 135 -5.79 -9.37 -6.69
C LEU A 135 -5.75 -10.88 -6.48
N GLU A 136 -4.59 -11.52 -6.66
CA GLU A 136 -4.41 -12.95 -6.40
C GLU A 136 -4.54 -13.27 -4.91
N ILE A 137 -3.86 -12.50 -4.06
CA ILE A 137 -3.96 -12.59 -2.60
C ILE A 137 -5.41 -12.37 -2.16
N SER A 138 -6.13 -11.42 -2.77
CA SER A 138 -7.53 -11.18 -2.43
C SER A 138 -8.45 -12.37 -2.76
N LYS A 139 -8.13 -13.16 -3.80
CA LYS A 139 -8.84 -14.42 -4.07
C LYS A 139 -8.50 -15.47 -3.03
N GLU A 140 -7.23 -15.61 -2.65
CA GLU A 140 -6.81 -16.53 -1.58
C GLU A 140 -7.51 -16.20 -0.25
N VAL A 141 -7.57 -14.91 0.09
CA VAL A 141 -8.27 -14.42 1.29
C VAL A 141 -9.76 -14.74 1.21
N LYS A 142 -10.42 -14.53 0.05
CA LYS A 142 -11.81 -14.92 -0.17
C LYS A 142 -12.02 -16.41 0.09
N ASP A 143 -11.18 -17.27 -0.46
CA ASP A 143 -11.30 -18.72 -0.31
C ASP A 143 -11.15 -19.14 1.17
N LYS A 144 -10.21 -18.54 1.90
CA LYS A 144 -10.07 -18.75 3.35
C LYS A 144 -11.30 -18.29 4.14
N ILE A 145 -11.96 -17.20 3.74
CA ILE A 145 -13.20 -16.73 4.36
C ILE A 145 -14.34 -17.75 4.12
N CYS A 146 -14.48 -18.23 2.89
CA CYS A 146 -15.48 -19.24 2.53
C CYS A 146 -15.27 -20.58 3.24
N CYS A 147 -14.02 -21.02 3.46
CA CYS A 147 -13.74 -22.25 4.20
C CYS A 147 -13.97 -22.15 5.72
N GLN A 148 -14.14 -20.95 6.26
CA GLN A 148 -14.36 -20.70 7.70
C GLN A 148 -15.82 -20.42 8.06
N MET A 149 -16.73 -20.34 7.08
CA MET A 149 -18.19 -20.27 7.26
C MET A 149 -18.81 -21.65 7.09
#